data_AF-A0A956D3V6-F1
#
_entry.id   AF-A0A956D3V6-F1
#
_cell.length_a   1.000
_cell.length_b   1.000
_cell.length_c   1.000
_cell.angle_alpha   90.00
_cell.angle_beta   90.00
_cell.angle_gamma   90.00
#
_symmetry.space_group_name_H-M   'P 1'
#
loop_
_entity.id
_entity.type
_entity.pdbx_description
1 polymer ?
#
loop_
_entity_poly.entity_id
_entity_poly.type
_entity_poly.pdbx_seq_one_letter_code
_entity_poly.pdbx_strand_id
1 'polypeptide(L)'
;MLSRHRADTPVAWTKDKTTTAAEMRAHVVGFASLLEPAREGEELLVICRDRYRFAVALQAAWERGYSVALPPNPQPETIRSIRSRPGVVTVIHDVDGIDKGIDVRDEGVVATAKAAVGKVPFTPLADPPPGRRIATVYTSGSTGDHVPCPKTAGQLLGEARMQVDAFGVP
;
A
#
# COMPACT_ATOMS: atom_id res chain seq x y z
N MET A 1 10.21 7.16 -6.17
CA MET A 1 10.03 7.05 -4.70
C MET A 1 9.69 8.42 -4.15
N LEU A 2 8.71 8.52 -3.25
CA LEU A 2 8.20 9.78 -2.69
C LEU A 2 9.29 10.67 -2.06
N SER A 3 10.37 10.06 -1.59
CA SER A 3 11.57 10.72 -1.07
C SER A 3 12.29 11.62 -2.08
N ARG A 4 12.09 11.40 -3.39
CA ARG A 4 12.74 12.18 -4.46
C ARG A 4 12.01 13.47 -4.83
N HIS A 5 10.74 13.62 -4.45
CA HIS A 5 9.98 14.85 -4.70
C HIS A 5 10.31 15.94 -3.68
N ARG A 6 10.23 17.21 -4.08
CA ARG A 6 10.28 18.33 -3.13
C ARG A 6 9.00 18.33 -2.29
N ALA A 7 9.08 18.86 -1.08
CA ALA A 7 7.97 18.88 -0.12
C ALA A 7 6.68 19.50 -0.70
N ASP A 8 6.83 20.56 -1.49
CA ASP A 8 5.77 21.35 -2.14
C ASP A 8 5.25 20.72 -3.45
N THR A 9 5.89 19.66 -3.96
CA THR A 9 5.51 19.04 -5.23
C THR A 9 4.11 18.41 -5.11
N PRO A 10 3.15 18.79 -5.96
CA PRO A 10 1.87 18.09 -6.05
C PRO A 10 2.07 16.62 -6.47
N VAL A 11 1.45 15.68 -5.75
CA VAL A 11 1.56 14.24 -6.01
C VAL A 11 0.21 13.53 -6.13
N ALA A 12 -0.89 14.16 -5.71
CA ALA A 12 -2.24 13.65 -5.90
C ALA A 12 -3.25 14.80 -6.03
N TRP A 13 -4.34 14.54 -6.76
CA TRP A 13 -5.37 15.54 -7.05
C TRP A 13 -6.76 14.93 -6.96
N THR A 14 -7.69 15.70 -6.40
CA THR A 14 -9.13 15.54 -6.51
C THR A 14 -9.72 16.83 -7.10
N LYS A 15 -11.03 16.85 -7.35
CA LYS A 15 -11.73 18.05 -7.83
C LYS A 15 -11.50 19.27 -6.92
N ASP A 16 -11.42 19.02 -5.61
CA ASP A 16 -11.45 20.06 -4.58
C ASP A 16 -10.11 20.22 -3.85
N LYS A 17 -9.15 19.32 -4.07
CA LYS A 17 -7.86 19.33 -3.34
C LYS A 17 -6.69 18.88 -4.21
N THR A 18 -5.60 19.65 -4.12
CA THR A 18 -4.26 19.18 -4.49
C THR A 18 -3.53 18.75 -3.22
N THR A 19 -2.90 17.58 -3.26
CA THR A 19 -2.10 17.04 -2.16
C THR A 19 -0.64 17.06 -2.53
N THR A 20 0.18 17.66 -1.67
CA THR A 20 1.63 17.78 -1.82
C THR A 20 2.37 16.54 -1.34
N ALA A 21 3.63 16.37 -1.75
CA ALA A 21 4.48 15.28 -1.30
C ALA A 21 4.66 15.27 0.22
N ALA A 22 4.76 16.44 0.86
CA ALA A 22 4.83 16.55 2.32
C ALA A 22 3.57 16.03 3.01
N GLU A 23 2.39 16.39 2.50
CA GLU A 23 1.11 15.88 3.03
C GLU A 23 0.99 14.38 2.83
N MET A 24 1.38 13.86 1.66
CA MET A 24 1.35 12.42 1.41
C MET A 24 2.31 11.66 2.34
N ARG A 25 3.53 12.17 2.55
CA ARG A 25 4.47 11.59 3.53
C ARG A 25 3.90 11.59 4.94
N ALA A 26 3.26 12.68 5.35
CA ALA A 26 2.59 12.76 6.64
C ALA A 26 1.47 11.71 6.78
N HIS A 27 0.66 11.52 5.73
CA HIS A 27 -0.38 10.49 5.74
C HIS A 27 0.20 9.07 5.81
N VAL A 28 1.29 8.80 5.07
CA VAL A 28 1.99 7.51 5.11
C VAL A 28 2.52 7.24 6.51
N VAL A 29 3.21 8.20 7.13
CA VAL A 29 3.71 8.07 8.51
C VAL A 29 2.58 7.84 9.50
N GLY A 30 1.51 8.63 9.40
CA GLY A 30 0.35 8.50 10.26
C GLY A 30 -0.27 7.11 10.15
N PHE A 31 -0.45 6.61 8.93
CA PHE A 31 -1.00 5.27 8.73
C PHE A 31 -0.02 4.16 9.18
N ALA A 32 1.27 4.30 8.89
CA ALA A 32 2.30 3.37 9.34
C ALA A 32 2.33 3.28 10.88
N SER A 33 2.00 4.34 11.63
CA SER A 33 1.91 4.28 13.09
C SER A 33 0.84 3.34 13.64
N LEU A 34 -0.14 2.94 12.81
CA LEU A 34 -1.19 1.98 13.17
C LEU A 34 -0.75 0.52 13.03
N LEU A 35 0.40 0.30 12.39
CA LEU A 35 0.91 -1.00 12.03
C LEU A 35 2.11 -1.34 12.90
N GLU A 36 2.11 -2.56 13.42
CA GLU A 36 3.29 -3.14 14.05
C GLU A 36 4.40 -3.38 13.00
N PRO A 37 5.67 -3.48 13.41
CA PRO A 37 6.71 -3.96 12.51
C PRO A 37 6.41 -5.38 12.01
N ALA A 38 6.52 -5.59 10.70
CA ALA A 38 6.27 -6.88 10.08
C ALA A 38 7.28 -7.93 10.53
N ARG A 39 6.80 -9.15 10.70
CA ARG A 39 7.64 -10.35 10.75
C ARG A 39 7.95 -10.82 9.33
N GLU A 40 8.97 -11.65 9.20
CA GLU A 40 9.39 -12.18 7.90
C GLU A 40 8.23 -12.93 7.22
N GLY A 41 7.95 -12.55 5.97
CA GLY A 41 6.92 -13.18 5.15
C GLY A 41 5.49 -12.69 5.39
N GLU A 42 5.26 -11.76 6.33
CA GLU A 42 3.93 -11.19 6.56
C GLU A 42 3.48 -10.26 5.42
N GLU A 43 2.21 -10.36 5.06
CA GLU A 43 1.57 -9.59 4.01
C GLU A 43 0.30 -8.89 4.53
N LEU A 44 0.05 -7.68 4.02
CA LEU A 44 -1.21 -6.98 4.18
C LEU A 44 -2.05 -7.12 2.92
N LEU A 45 -3.31 -7.54 3.05
CA LEU A 45 -4.26 -7.51 1.93
C LEU A 45 -4.78 -6.07 1.77
N VAL A 46 -4.51 -5.41 0.66
CA VAL A 46 -4.90 -4.00 0.45
C VAL A 46 -6.03 -3.87 -0.58
N ILE A 47 -7.15 -3.29 -0.17
CA ILE A 47 -8.39 -3.17 -0.95
C ILE A 47 -8.99 -1.77 -0.80
N CYS A 48 -8.43 -0.81 -1.54
CA CYS A 48 -8.93 0.55 -1.54
C CYS A 48 -9.44 0.94 -2.94
N ARG A 49 -10.70 1.37 -3.03
CA ARG A 49 -11.29 1.99 -4.23
C ARG A 49 -10.75 3.38 -4.45
N ASP A 50 -10.48 4.12 -3.38
CA ASP A 50 -9.77 5.38 -3.45
C ASP A 50 -8.28 5.12 -3.71
N ARG A 51 -7.78 5.59 -4.86
CA ARG A 51 -6.40 5.38 -5.31
C ARG A 51 -5.37 6.06 -4.41
N TYR A 52 -5.74 7.17 -3.77
CA TYR A 52 -4.85 7.86 -2.85
C TYR A 52 -4.71 7.08 -1.55
N ARG A 53 -5.81 6.59 -0.98
CA ARG A 53 -5.80 5.70 0.19
C ARG A 53 -5.04 4.40 -0.10
N PHE A 54 -5.23 3.84 -1.30
CA PHE A 54 -4.44 2.69 -1.76
C PHE A 54 -2.94 2.97 -1.71
N ALA A 55 -2.50 4.09 -2.31
CA ALA A 55 -1.08 4.45 -2.36
C ALA A 55 -0.49 4.69 -0.97
N VAL A 56 -1.24 5.36 -0.08
CA VAL A 56 -0.83 5.59 1.31
C VAL A 56 -0.69 4.27 2.07
N ALA A 57 -1.68 3.38 1.99
CA ALA A 57 -1.66 2.08 2.64
C ALA A 57 -0.51 1.20 2.14
N LEU A 58 -0.29 1.17 0.82
CA LEU A 58 0.80 0.43 0.18
C LEU A 58 2.17 0.84 0.72
N GLN A 59 2.43 2.14 0.78
CA GLN A 59 3.72 2.64 1.24
C GLN A 59 3.92 2.45 2.74
N ALA A 60 2.89 2.69 3.54
CA ALA A 60 2.94 2.45 4.98
C ALA A 60 3.21 0.96 5.29
N ALA A 61 2.63 0.04 4.52
CA ALA A 61 2.92 -1.39 4.62
C ALA A 61 4.40 -1.68 4.38
N TRP A 62 4.97 -1.14 3.29
CA TRP A 62 6.38 -1.32 2.96
C TRP A 62 7.32 -0.67 3.99
N GLU A 63 6.97 0.50 4.54
CA GLU A 63 7.72 1.15 5.62
C GLU A 63 7.79 0.30 6.89
N ARG A 64 6.74 -0.48 7.15
CA ARG A 64 6.70 -1.43 8.28
C ARG A 64 7.25 -2.80 7.94
N GLY A 65 7.62 -3.01 6.68
CA GLY A 65 8.30 -4.20 6.22
C GLY A 65 7.38 -5.31 5.70
N TYR A 66 6.07 -5.07 5.63
CA TYR A 66 5.13 -6.00 5.02
C TYR A 66 5.33 -6.06 3.50
N SER A 67 5.02 -7.20 2.87
CA SER A 67 4.59 -7.19 1.46
C SER A 67 3.09 -6.95 1.37
N VAL A 68 2.55 -6.68 0.19
CA VAL A 68 1.10 -6.52 0.01
C VAL A 68 0.51 -7.63 -0.85
N ALA A 69 -0.66 -8.14 -0.48
CA ALA A 69 -1.49 -8.94 -1.36
C ALA A 69 -2.52 -8.03 -2.06
N LEU A 70 -2.60 -8.09 -3.38
CA LEU A 70 -3.45 -7.23 -4.21
C LEU A 70 -4.47 -8.10 -4.94
N PRO A 71 -5.74 -8.15 -4.48
CA PRO A 71 -6.71 -9.05 -5.06
C PRO A 71 -7.07 -8.59 -6.49
N PRO A 72 -7.43 -9.52 -7.39
CA PRO A 72 -7.76 -9.19 -8.77
C PRO A 72 -9.13 -8.50 -8.90
N ASN A 73 -9.97 -8.62 -7.87
CA ASN A 73 -11.28 -7.99 -7.77
C ASN A 73 -11.68 -7.88 -6.28
N PRO A 74 -12.69 -7.05 -5.93
CA PRO A 74 -13.15 -6.89 -4.55
C PRO A 74 -14.28 -7.88 -4.17
N GLN A 75 -14.42 -9.04 -4.83
CA GLN A 75 -15.49 -9.99 -4.49
C GLN A 75 -15.27 -10.60 -3.09
N PRO A 76 -16.31 -10.72 -2.26
CA PRO A 76 -16.17 -11.23 -0.89
C PRO A 76 -15.49 -12.60 -0.78
N GLU A 77 -15.79 -13.52 -1.70
CA GLU A 77 -15.18 -14.86 -1.77
C GLU A 77 -13.67 -14.77 -2.03
N THR A 78 -13.27 -13.96 -3.01
CA THR A 78 -11.85 -13.72 -3.35
C THR A 78 -11.10 -13.13 -2.17
N ILE A 79 -11.69 -12.16 -1.48
CA ILE A 79 -11.10 -11.53 -0.30
C ILE A 79 -10.95 -12.54 0.84
N ARG A 80 -12.00 -13.32 1.12
CA ARG A 80 -11.98 -14.37 2.15
C ARG A 80 -10.91 -15.43 1.87
N SER A 81 -10.80 -15.87 0.61
CA SER A 81 -9.79 -16.85 0.16
C SER A 81 -8.36 -16.31 0.31
N ILE A 82 -8.12 -15.06 -0.09
CA ILE A 82 -6.79 -14.47 0.05
C ILE A 82 -6.44 -14.23 1.52
N ARG A 83 -7.39 -13.74 2.33
CA ARG A 83 -7.19 -13.49 3.75
C ARG A 83 -6.88 -14.76 4.54
N SER A 84 -7.38 -15.92 4.12
CA SER A 84 -7.09 -17.19 4.80
C SER A 84 -5.70 -17.75 4.51
N ARG A 85 -4.94 -17.18 3.57
CA ARG A 85 -3.58 -17.62 3.25
C ARG A 85 -2.64 -17.41 4.44
N PRO A 86 -1.76 -18.39 4.72
CA PRO A 86 -0.66 -18.18 5.68
C PRO A 86 0.17 -16.97 5.28
N GLY A 87 0.42 -16.08 6.24
CA GLY A 87 1.18 -14.84 6.05
C GLY A 87 0.33 -13.60 5.81
N VAL A 88 -0.95 -13.70 5.40
CA VAL A 88 -1.83 -12.52 5.34
C VAL A 88 -2.35 -12.22 6.74
N VAL A 89 -1.81 -11.17 7.38
CA VAL A 89 -2.06 -10.92 8.81
C VAL A 89 -3.22 -9.96 9.07
N THR A 90 -3.52 -9.05 8.14
CA THR A 90 -4.71 -8.20 8.21
C THR A 90 -5.11 -7.68 6.83
N VAL A 91 -6.30 -7.09 6.75
CA VAL A 91 -6.86 -6.45 5.57
C VAL A 91 -6.91 -4.95 5.79
N ILE A 92 -6.41 -4.16 4.84
CA ILE A 92 -6.55 -2.71 4.82
C ILE A 92 -7.56 -2.36 3.72
N HIS A 93 -8.63 -1.65 4.06
CA HIS A 93 -9.70 -1.42 3.09
C HIS A 93 -10.46 -0.11 3.26
N ASP A 94 -11.14 0.32 2.20
CA ASP A 94 -12.13 1.41 2.23
C ASP A 94 -13.49 0.98 1.64
N VAL A 95 -13.73 -0.33 1.60
CA VAL A 95 -14.96 -0.94 1.09
C VAL A 95 -15.81 -1.52 2.22
N ASP A 96 -17.11 -1.61 1.99
CA ASP A 96 -18.05 -2.21 2.92
C ASP A 96 -18.01 -3.75 2.85
N GLY A 97 -18.55 -4.40 3.88
CA GLY A 97 -18.69 -5.87 3.89
C GLY A 97 -17.42 -6.63 4.29
N ILE A 98 -16.40 -5.94 4.81
CA ILE A 98 -15.22 -6.57 5.43
C ILE A 98 -15.45 -6.63 6.95
N ASP A 99 -15.51 -7.84 7.48
CA ASP A 99 -15.76 -8.12 8.89
C ASP A 99 -14.52 -7.95 9.79
N LYS A 100 -13.32 -8.09 9.22
CA LYS A 100 -12.04 -8.01 9.95
C LYS A 100 -10.98 -7.34 9.09
N GLY A 101 -10.43 -6.23 9.60
CA GLY A 101 -9.43 -5.42 8.95
C GLY A 101 -9.34 -4.02 9.57
N ILE A 102 -8.51 -3.18 8.96
CA ILE A 102 -8.43 -1.75 9.21
C ILE A 102 -9.23 -1.04 8.12
N ASP A 103 -10.42 -0.55 8.47
CA ASP A 103 -11.17 0.36 7.59
C ASP A 103 -10.52 1.74 7.66
N VAL A 104 -9.90 2.17 6.57
CA VAL A 104 -9.19 3.45 6.50
C VAL A 104 -10.13 4.67 6.47
N ARG A 105 -11.45 4.43 6.45
CA ARG A 105 -12.50 5.46 6.58
C ARG A 105 -12.98 5.62 8.01
N ASP A 106 -12.71 4.65 8.89
CA ASP A 106 -13.13 4.69 10.28
C ASP A 106 -12.58 5.94 10.99
N GLU A 107 -13.43 6.64 11.72
CA GLU A 107 -13.05 7.93 12.34
C GLU A 107 -11.94 7.76 13.38
N GLY A 108 -11.94 6.65 14.12
CA GLY A 108 -10.90 6.33 15.10
C GLY A 108 -9.55 6.04 14.43
N VAL A 109 -9.56 5.28 13.34
CA VAL A 109 -8.38 5.04 12.49
C VAL A 109 -7.83 6.35 11.93
N VAL A 110 -8.70 7.19 11.36
CA VAL A 110 -8.33 8.49 10.79
C VAL A 110 -7.79 9.43 11.87
N ALA A 111 -8.44 9.50 13.04
CA ALA A 111 -8.00 10.34 14.15
C ALA A 111 -6.64 9.91 14.68
N THR A 112 -6.43 8.61 14.86
CA THR A 112 -5.15 8.05 15.33
C THR A 112 -4.02 8.33 14.34
N ALA A 113 -4.26 8.09 13.04
CA ALA A 113 -3.28 8.40 12.01
C ALA A 113 -2.92 9.89 11.97
N LYS A 114 -3.93 10.77 12.07
CA LYS A 114 -3.71 12.23 12.14
C LYS A 114 -2.92 12.63 13.39
N ALA A 115 -3.17 12.00 14.53
CA ALA A 115 -2.49 12.33 15.78
C ALA A 115 -0.99 11.99 15.78
N ALA A 116 -0.54 11.12 14.88
CA ALA A 116 0.87 10.75 14.68
C ALA A 116 1.61 11.69 13.71
N VAL A 117 0.89 12.45 12.87
CA VAL A 117 1.49 13.41 11.93
C VAL A 117 2.34 14.43 12.67
N GLY A 118 3.59 14.62 12.21
CA GLY A 118 4.53 15.57 12.78
C GLY A 118 5.21 15.12 14.07
N LYS A 119 4.78 14.02 14.69
CA LYS A 119 5.45 13.41 15.86
C LYS A 119 6.48 12.36 15.46
N VAL A 120 6.23 11.69 14.34
CA VAL A 120 7.14 10.70 13.76
C VAL A 120 7.74 11.31 12.48
N PRO A 121 9.06 11.34 12.32
CA PRO A 121 9.66 11.82 11.09
C PRO A 121 9.41 10.82 9.96
N PHE A 122 9.11 11.33 8.76
CA PHE A 122 9.15 10.50 7.56
C PHE A 122 10.58 10.04 7.32
N THR A 123 10.80 8.74 7.38
CA THR A 123 12.08 8.13 7.03
C THR A 123 11.95 7.51 5.65
N PRO A 124 12.65 8.03 4.63
CA PRO A 124 12.66 7.41 3.31
C PRO A 124 12.96 5.92 3.42
N LEU A 125 12.08 5.09 2.87
CA LEU A 125 12.37 3.67 2.75
C LEU A 125 13.66 3.51 1.94
N ALA A 126 14.66 2.86 2.54
CA ALA A 126 15.83 2.42 1.78
C ALA A 126 15.36 1.47 0.67
N ASP A 127 16.00 1.51 -0.50
CA ASP A 127 15.63 0.60 -1.58
C ASP A 127 15.70 -0.85 -1.08
N PRO A 128 14.57 -1.59 -1.08
CA PRO A 128 14.57 -2.95 -0.58
C PRO A 128 15.48 -3.83 -1.45
N PRO A 129 16.08 -4.90 -0.88
CA PRO A 129 16.89 -5.83 -1.66
C PRO A 129 16.12 -6.29 -2.91
N PRO A 130 16.73 -6.34 -4.12
CA PRO A 130 16.00 -6.63 -5.35
C PRO A 130 15.22 -7.96 -5.34
N GLY A 131 15.68 -8.95 -4.57
CA GLY A 131 15.01 -10.24 -4.40
C GLY A 131 13.86 -10.24 -3.38
N ARG A 132 13.68 -9.19 -2.58
CA ARG A 132 12.62 -9.11 -1.57
C ARG A 132 11.26 -9.06 -2.26
N ARG A 133 10.33 -9.94 -1.86
CA ARG A 133 8.92 -9.85 -2.25
C ARG A 133 8.30 -8.58 -1.65
N ILE A 134 7.71 -7.73 -2.48
CA ILE A 134 7.03 -6.51 -2.02
C ILE A 134 5.54 -6.50 -2.36
N ALA A 135 5.12 -7.32 -3.32
CA ALA A 135 3.71 -7.52 -3.61
C ALA A 135 3.42 -8.96 -4.09
N THR A 136 2.19 -9.39 -3.93
CA THR A 136 1.61 -10.57 -4.55
C THR A 136 0.37 -10.14 -5.31
N VAL A 137 0.42 -10.24 -6.65
CA VAL A 137 -0.74 -10.04 -7.52
C VAL A 137 -1.34 -11.40 -7.89
N TYR A 138 -2.52 -11.44 -8.49
CA TYR A 138 -3.18 -12.71 -8.81
C TYR A 138 -3.70 -12.73 -10.23
N THR A 139 -3.81 -13.93 -10.80
CA THR A 139 -4.44 -14.13 -12.11
C THR A 139 -5.93 -13.79 -12.06
N SER A 140 -6.52 -13.43 -13.20
CA SER A 140 -7.94 -13.05 -13.32
C SER A 140 -8.93 -14.18 -13.04
N GLY A 141 -8.47 -15.44 -12.90
CA GLY A 141 -9.31 -16.57 -12.49
C GLY A 141 -10.25 -17.11 -13.56
N SER A 142 -10.00 -16.82 -14.85
CA SER A 142 -10.86 -17.30 -15.95
C SER A 142 -10.90 -18.84 -16.11
N THR A 143 -10.05 -19.57 -15.38
CA THR A 143 -9.92 -21.04 -15.43
C THR A 143 -10.03 -21.71 -14.06
N GLY A 144 -10.50 -21.01 -13.02
CA GLY A 144 -10.59 -21.52 -11.65
C GLY A 144 -9.98 -20.57 -10.62
N ASP A 145 -9.34 -21.12 -9.58
CA ASP A 145 -8.78 -20.34 -8.47
C ASP A 145 -7.74 -19.31 -8.92
N HIS A 146 -7.76 -18.14 -8.27
CA HIS A 146 -6.79 -17.07 -8.49
C HIS A 146 -5.39 -17.52 -8.04
N VAL A 147 -4.46 -17.64 -9.00
CA VAL A 147 -3.09 -18.09 -8.73
C VAL A 147 -2.25 -16.91 -8.22
N PRO A 148 -1.57 -17.03 -7.07
CA PRO A 148 -0.69 -15.98 -6.57
C PRO A 148 0.57 -15.85 -7.43
N CYS A 149 0.90 -14.61 -7.79
CA CYS A 149 2.05 -14.22 -8.58
C CYS A 149 2.90 -13.25 -7.74
N PRO A 150 3.87 -13.75 -6.94
CA PRO A 150 4.73 -12.90 -6.15
C PRO A 150 5.60 -12.03 -7.05
N LYS A 151 5.82 -10.78 -6.62
CA LYS A 151 6.63 -9.78 -7.31
C LYS A 151 7.70 -9.23 -6.38
N THR A 152 8.94 -9.27 -6.84
CA THR A 152 10.07 -8.74 -6.10
C THR A 152 10.22 -7.23 -6.30
N ALA A 153 10.98 -6.60 -5.40
CA ALA A 153 11.36 -5.20 -5.51
C ALA A 153 12.04 -4.89 -6.85
N GLY A 154 12.99 -5.74 -7.26
CA GLY A 154 13.70 -5.57 -8.52
C GLY A 154 12.77 -5.63 -9.73
N GLN A 155 11.74 -6.48 -9.70
CA GLN A 155 10.74 -6.57 -10.77
C GLN A 155 9.89 -5.31 -10.83
N LEU A 156 9.20 -4.94 -9.74
CA LEU A 156 8.23 -3.83 -9.77
C LEU A 156 8.88 -2.45 -9.80
N LEU A 157 9.88 -2.21 -8.95
CA LEU A 157 10.54 -0.91 -8.90
C LEU A 157 11.47 -0.72 -10.11
N GLY A 158 12.08 -1.81 -10.60
CA GLY A 158 12.87 -1.79 -11.84
C GLY A 158 12.01 -1.46 -13.06
N GLU A 159 10.82 -2.07 -13.19
CA GLU A 159 9.88 -1.74 -14.26
C GLU A 159 9.42 -0.27 -14.19
N ALA A 160 9.05 0.22 -13.01
CA ALA A 160 8.67 1.62 -12.83
C ALA A 160 9.81 2.58 -13.21
N ARG A 161 11.06 2.23 -12.86
CA ARG A 161 12.23 3.03 -13.23
C ARG A 161 12.46 3.03 -14.74
N MET A 162 12.37 1.87 -15.38
CA MET A 162 12.47 1.75 -16.83
C MET A 162 11.41 2.58 -17.55
N GLN A 163 10.17 2.62 -17.06
CA GLN A 163 9.11 3.44 -17.62
C GLN A 163 9.40 4.94 -17.49
N VAL A 164 9.90 5.39 -16.33
CA VAL A 164 10.34 6.78 -16.14
C VAL A 164 11.43 7.16 -17.15
N ASP A 165 12.44 6.30 -17.31
CA ASP A 165 13.56 6.56 -18.20
C ASP A 165 13.12 6.52 -19.69
N ALA A 166 12.19 5.62 -20.05
CA ALA A 166 11.70 5.47 -21.42
C ALA A 166 10.73 6.59 -21.85
N PHE A 167 9.86 7.05 -20.94
CA PHE A 167 8.80 8.00 -21.25
C PHE A 167 9.07 9.43 -20.74
N GLY A 168 10.20 9.66 -20.07
CA GLY A 168 10.59 10.98 -19.59
C GLY A 168 9.61 11.55 -18.56
N VAL A 169 8.92 10.70 -17.80
CA VAL A 169 8.00 11.13 -16.76
C VAL A 169 8.83 11.68 -15.59
N PRO A 170 8.68 12.96 -15.21
CA PRO A 170 9.50 13.59 -14.17
C PRO A 170 9.31 12.98 -12.78
#